data_AF-A0A850JPH4-F1
#
_entry.id   AF-A0A850JPH4-F1
#
_cell.length_a   1.000
_cell.length_b   1.000
_cell.length_c   1.000
_cell.angle_alpha   90.00
_cell.angle_beta   90.00
_cell.angle_gamma   90.00
#
_symmetry.space_group_name_H-M   'P 1'
#
loop_
_entity.id
_entity.type
_entity.pdbx_description
1 polymer ?
#
loop_
_entity_poly.entity_id
_entity_poly.type
_entity_poly.pdbx_seq_one_letter_code
_entity_poly.pdbx_strand_id
1 'polypeptide(L)'
;MKTVGLDRDTAADAVLAASELATNAFNHALRAGPDVQAGPPELWVWARVTPTPQLVVSVFDTCRSAWPDTAPRDLLDEHGKGLGIVGMLAAAWGTYPTRSWLGRPDLWGKAVWCAFPLPGPWPNARTTAPPVLVARHLTSSLAGRGIAGVSHCHGKGVSLVTVPRPNGQDVNVWVEPGHLTYTSASGARIRRPVVDLYDVTENLVGSIESPGHA
;
A
#
# COMPACT_ATOMS: atom_id res chain seq x y z
N MET A 1 -1.90 -4.65 -25.61
CA MET A 1 -1.88 -4.79 -24.14
C MET A 1 -0.52 -5.35 -23.73
N LYS A 2 0.27 -4.63 -22.93
CA LYS A 2 1.51 -5.20 -22.36
C LYS A 2 1.11 -6.08 -21.18
N THR A 3 1.37 -7.37 -21.28
CA THR A 3 1.13 -8.34 -20.21
C THR A 3 2.20 -8.17 -19.13
N VAL A 4 1.79 -8.23 -17.86
CA VAL A 4 2.68 -8.11 -16.67
C VAL A 4 3.66 -9.31 -16.56
N GLY A 5 3.51 -10.31 -17.43
CA GLY A 5 4.44 -11.43 -17.57
C GLY A 5 4.10 -12.63 -16.67
N LEU A 6 3.09 -12.52 -15.81
CA LEU A 6 2.60 -13.59 -14.95
C LEU A 6 2.16 -14.81 -15.76
N ASP A 7 2.49 -16.00 -15.26
CA ASP A 7 1.91 -17.24 -15.75
C ASP A 7 0.41 -17.31 -15.38
N ARG A 8 -0.31 -18.22 -16.03
CA ARG A 8 -1.77 -18.31 -15.89
C ARG A 8 -2.20 -18.74 -14.49
N ASP A 9 -1.43 -19.59 -13.84
CA ASP A 9 -1.78 -20.14 -12.54
C ASP A 9 -1.61 -19.04 -11.49
N THR A 10 -0.47 -18.33 -11.49
CA THR A 10 -0.26 -17.16 -10.62
C THR A 10 -1.31 -16.07 -10.85
N ALA A 11 -1.73 -15.84 -12.11
CA ALA A 11 -2.78 -14.88 -12.40
C ALA A 11 -4.14 -15.33 -11.86
N ALA A 12 -4.48 -16.61 -11.96
CA ALA A 12 -5.71 -17.17 -11.40
C ALA A 12 -5.72 -17.08 -9.87
N ASP A 13 -4.59 -17.40 -9.23
CA ASP A 13 -4.40 -17.29 -7.78
C ASP A 13 -4.56 -15.83 -7.31
N ALA A 14 -3.99 -14.87 -8.05
CA ALA A 14 -4.15 -13.45 -7.75
C ALA A 14 -5.60 -12.97 -7.88
N VAL A 15 -6.34 -13.45 -8.87
CA VAL A 15 -7.77 -13.13 -9.06
C VAL A 15 -8.61 -13.73 -7.94
N LEU A 16 -8.34 -14.97 -7.53
CA LEU A 16 -9.04 -15.62 -6.42
C LEU A 16 -8.77 -14.87 -5.12
N ALA A 17 -7.51 -14.59 -4.81
CA ALA A 17 -7.14 -13.82 -3.62
C ALA A 17 -7.76 -12.42 -3.60
N ALA A 18 -7.75 -11.71 -4.74
CA ALA A 18 -8.41 -10.41 -4.85
C ALA A 18 -9.91 -10.50 -4.54
N SER A 19 -10.56 -11.58 -4.99
CA SER A 19 -11.99 -11.83 -4.77
C SER A 19 -12.30 -12.12 -3.29
N GLU A 20 -11.44 -12.88 -2.61
CA GLU A 20 -11.54 -13.11 -1.16
C GLU A 20 -11.35 -11.82 -0.36
N LEU A 21 -10.33 -11.01 -0.70
CA LEU A 21 -10.08 -9.72 -0.06
C LEU A 21 -11.25 -8.74 -0.27
N ALA A 22 -11.79 -8.65 -1.49
CA ALA A 22 -12.92 -7.80 -1.82
C ALA A 22 -14.20 -8.24 -1.08
N THR A 23 -14.47 -9.54 -1.02
CA THR A 23 -15.61 -10.10 -0.27
C THR A 23 -15.52 -9.76 1.21
N ASN A 24 -14.32 -9.90 1.81
CA ASN A 24 -14.09 -9.54 3.20
C ASN A 24 -14.33 -8.05 3.46
N ALA A 25 -13.77 -7.18 2.61
CA ALA A 25 -13.97 -5.74 2.69
C ALA A 25 -15.46 -5.35 2.60
N PHE A 26 -16.20 -5.94 1.66
CA PHE A 26 -17.64 -5.68 1.50
C PHE A 26 -18.45 -6.15 2.71
N ASN A 27 -18.15 -7.34 3.24
CA ASN A 27 -18.79 -7.87 4.44
C ASN A 27 -18.49 -7.01 5.68
N HIS A 28 -17.28 -6.46 5.80
CA HIS A 28 -16.95 -5.52 6.87
C HIS A 28 -17.69 -4.20 6.74
N ALA A 29 -17.82 -3.66 5.51
CA ALA A 29 -18.61 -2.46 5.26
C ALA A 29 -20.09 -2.65 5.61
N LEU A 30 -20.68 -3.81 5.29
CA LEU A 30 -22.07 -4.13 5.65
C LEU A 30 -22.29 -4.27 7.16
N ARG A 31 -21.27 -4.72 7.90
CA ARG A 31 -21.32 -4.93 9.35
C ARG A 31 -20.85 -3.70 10.14
N ALA A 32 -20.41 -2.65 9.45
CA ALA A 32 -19.92 -1.44 10.08
C ALA A 32 -21.08 -0.77 10.84
N GLY A 33 -20.84 -0.44 12.11
CA GLY A 33 -21.81 0.28 12.94
C GLY A 33 -22.09 1.70 12.40
N PRO A 34 -23.14 2.36 12.90
CA PRO A 34 -23.55 3.70 12.44
C PRO A 34 -22.47 4.78 12.57
N ASP A 35 -21.48 4.55 13.45
CA ASP A 35 -20.38 5.49 13.71
C ASP A 35 -19.18 5.35 12.75
N VAL A 36 -19.19 4.36 11.84
CA VAL A 36 -18.12 4.17 10.86
C VAL A 36 -18.43 4.99 9.62
N GLN A 37 -17.49 5.85 9.20
CA GLN A 37 -17.62 6.61 7.96
C GLN A 37 -17.69 5.64 6.77
N ALA A 38 -18.85 5.58 6.13
CA ALA A 38 -19.09 4.69 5.00
C ALA A 38 -18.35 5.19 3.75
N GLY A 39 -17.65 4.27 3.09
CA GLY A 39 -17.07 4.48 1.77
C GLY A 39 -16.93 3.16 1.03
N PRO A 40 -16.94 3.17 -0.31
CA PRO A 40 -16.79 1.95 -1.09
C PRO A 40 -15.40 1.36 -0.86
N PRO A 41 -15.26 0.02 -0.84
CA PRO A 41 -13.94 -0.60 -0.83
C PRO A 41 -13.19 -0.28 -2.11
N GLU A 42 -11.86 -0.21 -2.04
CA GLU A 42 -11.02 0.10 -3.19
C GLU A 42 -10.03 -1.04 -3.46
N LEU A 43 -9.94 -1.47 -4.71
CA LEU A 43 -8.92 -2.42 -5.17
C LEU A 43 -7.74 -1.65 -5.75
N TRP A 44 -6.56 -1.87 -5.19
CA TRP A 44 -5.31 -1.31 -5.67
C TRP A 44 -4.37 -2.44 -6.09
N VAL A 45 -3.73 -2.25 -7.24
CA VAL A 45 -2.76 -3.20 -7.76
C VAL A 45 -1.53 -2.43 -8.19
N TRP A 46 -0.38 -2.80 -7.65
CA TRP A 46 0.90 -2.26 -8.08
C TRP A 46 1.95 -3.35 -8.02
N ALA A 47 3.15 -3.02 -8.46
CA ALA A 47 4.25 -3.96 -8.41
C ALA A 47 5.43 -3.33 -7.67
N ARG A 48 6.19 -4.19 -6.98
CA ARG A 48 7.29 -3.84 -6.10
C ARG A 48 8.46 -4.78 -6.29
N VAL A 49 9.64 -4.39 -5.83
CA VAL A 49 10.87 -5.16 -6.03
C VAL A 49 11.62 -5.45 -4.75
N THR A 50 11.26 -4.76 -3.67
CA THR A 50 11.90 -4.97 -2.37
C THR A 50 10.92 -5.67 -1.41
N PRO A 51 11.30 -6.79 -0.77
CA PRO A 51 12.62 -7.45 -0.84
C PRO A 51 12.85 -8.28 -2.11
N THR A 52 11.78 -8.69 -2.80
CA THR A 52 11.82 -9.40 -4.08
C THR A 52 10.73 -8.87 -5.02
N PRO A 53 10.85 -9.09 -6.34
CA PRO A 53 9.84 -8.70 -7.32
C PRO A 53 8.48 -9.36 -7.08
N GLN A 54 7.46 -8.55 -6.83
CA GLN A 54 6.11 -9.00 -6.50
C GLN A 54 5.03 -8.07 -7.07
N LEU A 55 3.92 -8.66 -7.52
CA LEU A 55 2.66 -7.96 -7.75
C LEU A 55 1.92 -7.90 -6.41
N VAL A 56 1.62 -6.71 -5.93
CA VAL A 56 0.82 -6.50 -4.74
C VAL A 56 -0.61 -6.21 -5.14
N VAL A 57 -1.53 -6.96 -4.54
CA VAL A 57 -2.97 -6.73 -4.61
C VAL A 57 -3.41 -6.29 -3.22
N SER A 58 -4.06 -5.13 -3.12
CA SER A 58 -4.49 -4.56 -1.85
C SER A 58 -5.93 -4.11 -1.94
N VAL A 59 -6.71 -4.38 -0.90
CA VAL A 59 -8.09 -3.93 -0.78
C VAL A 59 -8.23 -3.05 0.44
N PHE A 60 -8.68 -1.81 0.22
CA PHE A 60 -9.02 -0.86 1.28
C PHE A 60 -10.49 -0.97 1.67
N ASP A 61 -10.75 -0.81 2.97
CA ASP A 61 -12.09 -0.61 3.52
C ASP A 61 -12.03 0.33 4.73
N THR A 62 -13.16 0.97 5.06
CA THR A 62 -13.24 1.98 6.12
C THR A 62 -13.37 1.39 7.53
N CYS A 63 -13.54 0.07 7.66
CA CYS A 63 -13.72 -0.59 8.94
C CYS A 63 -12.37 -0.80 9.65
N ARG A 64 -11.91 0.20 10.42
CA ARG A 64 -10.64 0.13 11.17
C ARG A 64 -10.61 -0.85 12.35
N SER A 65 -11.78 -1.28 12.84
CA SER A 65 -11.86 -2.13 14.04
C SER A 65 -11.78 -3.62 13.73
N ALA A 66 -12.16 -4.04 12.52
CA ALA A 66 -12.18 -5.45 12.13
C ALA A 66 -10.85 -5.83 11.46
N TRP A 67 -9.83 -6.16 12.25
CA TRP A 67 -8.56 -6.66 11.72
C TRP A 67 -8.71 -8.12 11.23
N PRO A 68 -8.06 -8.49 10.11
CA PRO A 68 -8.07 -9.86 9.63
C PRO A 68 -7.46 -10.79 10.68
N ASP A 69 -8.19 -11.85 11.02
CA ASP A 69 -7.74 -12.90 11.92
C ASP A 69 -7.57 -14.19 11.11
N THR A 70 -6.43 -14.87 11.30
CA THR A 70 -6.17 -16.17 10.65
C THR A 70 -6.52 -17.35 11.53
N ALA A 71 -6.82 -17.12 12.82
CA ALA A 71 -7.24 -18.17 13.71
C ALA A 71 -8.69 -18.59 13.36
N PRO A 72 -8.94 -19.85 12.98
CA PRO A 72 -10.30 -20.35 12.89
C PRO A 72 -10.92 -20.29 14.29
N ARG A 73 -12.03 -19.55 14.43
CA ARG A 73 -12.73 -19.44 15.73
C ARG A 73 -13.52 -20.70 16.07
N ASP A 74 -13.88 -21.51 15.07
CA ASP A 74 -14.48 -22.84 15.17
C ASP A 74 -14.24 -23.63 13.85
N LEU A 75 -14.31 -24.97 13.88
CA LEU A 75 -14.18 -25.86 12.72
C LEU A 75 -15.29 -25.66 11.67
N LEU A 76 -16.44 -25.12 12.09
CA LEU A 76 -17.58 -24.79 11.23
C LEU A 76 -17.64 -23.30 10.88
N ASP A 77 -16.74 -22.47 11.40
CA ASP A 77 -16.72 -21.05 11.09
C ASP A 77 -16.21 -20.85 9.65
N GLU A 78 -17.07 -20.34 8.78
CA GLU A 78 -16.66 -19.93 7.44
C GLU A 78 -15.92 -18.60 7.46
N HIS A 79 -16.06 -17.82 8.54
CA HIS A 79 -15.38 -16.56 8.72
C HIS A 79 -13.88 -16.82 8.96
N GLY A 80 -13.05 -16.35 8.02
CA GLY A 80 -11.60 -16.55 8.05
C GLY A 80 -11.06 -17.59 7.06
N LYS A 81 -11.92 -18.45 6.46
CA LYS A 81 -11.50 -19.41 5.41
C LYS A 81 -10.92 -18.70 4.19
N GLY A 82 -11.54 -17.59 3.78
CA GLY A 82 -11.07 -16.78 2.65
C GLY A 82 -9.64 -16.24 2.86
N LEU A 83 -9.31 -15.83 4.09
CA LEU A 83 -7.96 -15.38 4.42
C LEU A 83 -6.97 -16.56 4.51
N GLY A 84 -7.45 -17.74 4.92
CA GLY A 84 -6.69 -19.00 4.82
C GLY A 84 -6.32 -19.34 3.37
N ILE A 85 -7.25 -19.17 2.41
CA ILE A 85 -6.98 -19.31 0.97
C ILE A 85 -5.92 -18.30 0.53
N VAL A 86 -6.06 -17.02 0.89
CA VAL A 86 -5.05 -15.99 0.59
C VAL A 86 -3.69 -16.39 1.15
N GLY A 87 -3.63 -16.89 2.38
CA GLY A 87 -2.39 -17.34 3.02
C GLY A 87 -1.74 -18.56 2.36
N MET A 88 -2.52 -19.42 1.69
CA MET A 88 -1.99 -20.56 0.92
C MET A 88 -1.49 -20.15 -0.47
N LEU A 89 -2.14 -19.18 -1.12
CA LEU A 89 -1.84 -18.78 -2.50
C LEU A 89 -0.74 -17.70 -2.60
N ALA A 90 -0.74 -16.76 -1.65
CA ALA A 90 0.14 -15.60 -1.72
C ALA A 90 1.52 -15.89 -1.11
N ALA A 91 2.57 -15.32 -1.71
CA ALA A 91 3.93 -15.39 -1.17
C ALA A 91 4.08 -14.58 0.13
N ALA A 92 3.28 -13.53 0.28
CA ALA A 92 3.16 -12.75 1.50
C ALA A 92 1.79 -12.08 1.53
N TRP A 93 1.28 -11.80 2.72
CA TRP A 93 0.07 -11.01 2.90
C TRP A 93 0.16 -10.26 4.24
N GLY A 94 -0.70 -9.27 4.42
CA GLY A 94 -0.76 -8.54 5.67
C GLY A 94 -1.83 -7.47 5.65
N THR A 95 -1.74 -6.56 6.61
CA THR A 95 -2.70 -5.49 6.81
C THR A 95 -2.02 -4.26 7.40
N TYR A 96 -2.51 -3.07 7.09
CA TYR A 96 -1.97 -1.82 7.66
C TYR A 96 -3.05 -0.72 7.67
N PRO A 97 -2.98 0.23 8.62
CA PRO A 97 -3.87 1.38 8.62
C PRO A 97 -3.48 2.31 7.46
N THR A 98 -4.49 2.82 6.76
CA THR A 98 -4.27 3.71 5.62
C THR A 98 -5.49 4.61 5.39
N ARG A 99 -5.53 5.30 4.25
CA ARG A 99 -6.64 6.18 3.85
C ARG A 99 -7.21 5.75 2.51
N SER A 100 -8.24 6.42 2.04
CA SER A 100 -8.85 6.20 0.72
C SER A 100 -8.06 6.90 -0.39
N TRP A 101 -8.03 6.35 -1.62
CA TRP A 101 -7.42 7.01 -2.79
C TRP A 101 -8.50 7.71 -3.64
N LEU A 102 -9.71 7.14 -3.65
CA LEU A 102 -10.82 7.59 -4.50
C LEU A 102 -11.90 8.39 -3.76
N GLY A 103 -11.90 8.32 -2.43
CA GLY A 103 -12.87 8.97 -1.56
C GLY A 103 -12.45 10.37 -1.12
N ARG A 104 -13.09 10.85 -0.05
CA ARG A 104 -12.70 12.15 0.53
C ARG A 104 -11.31 12.03 1.18
N PRO A 105 -10.50 13.11 1.19
CA PRO A 105 -9.11 13.07 1.67
C PRO A 105 -8.96 12.61 3.13
N ASP A 106 -10.04 12.65 3.90
CA ASP A 106 -10.16 12.30 5.31
C ASP A 106 -10.76 10.90 5.55
N LEU A 107 -11.01 10.11 4.51
CA LEU A 107 -11.62 8.79 4.69
C LEU A 107 -10.56 7.78 5.15
N TRP A 108 -10.57 7.49 6.45
CA TRP A 108 -9.64 6.60 7.10
C TRP A 108 -10.14 5.16 7.10
N GLY A 109 -9.21 4.23 7.04
CA GLY A 109 -9.53 2.81 7.00
C GLY A 109 -8.30 1.95 7.21
N LYS A 110 -8.39 0.72 6.72
CA LYS A 110 -7.28 -0.21 6.65
C LYS A 110 -7.20 -0.76 5.23
N ALA A 111 -6.05 -1.30 4.87
CA ALA A 111 -5.92 -2.10 3.68
C ALA A 111 -5.39 -3.48 4.04
N VAL A 112 -5.99 -4.51 3.45
CA VAL A 112 -5.52 -5.90 3.49
C VAL A 112 -4.87 -6.20 2.15
N TRP A 113 -3.66 -6.73 2.17
CA TRP A 113 -2.88 -6.93 0.96
C TRP A 113 -2.32 -8.34 0.88
N CYS A 114 -2.10 -8.81 -0.35
CA CYS A 114 -1.37 -10.02 -0.67
C CYS A 114 -0.41 -9.77 -1.83
N ALA A 115 0.63 -10.59 -1.94
CA ALA A 115 1.70 -10.42 -2.91
C ALA A 115 2.02 -11.72 -3.63
N PHE A 116 2.17 -11.63 -4.95
CA PHE A 116 2.49 -12.74 -5.86
C PHE A 116 3.83 -12.50 -6.53
N PRO A 117 4.67 -13.53 -6.73
CA PRO A 117 5.98 -13.34 -7.36
C PRO A 117 5.83 -12.82 -8.80
N LEU A 118 6.67 -11.84 -9.17
CA LEU A 118 6.79 -11.41 -10.56
C LEU A 118 7.97 -12.14 -11.24
N PRO A 119 7.80 -12.61 -12.50
CA PRO A 119 8.82 -13.40 -13.16
C PRO A 119 9.99 -12.56 -13.66
N GLY A 120 11.17 -13.17 -13.64
CA GLY A 120 12.40 -12.64 -14.26
C GLY A 120 13.04 -11.46 -13.51
N PRO A 121 13.94 -10.71 -14.16
CA PRO A 121 14.48 -9.46 -13.62
C PRO A 121 13.41 -8.37 -13.78
N TRP A 122 12.36 -8.46 -12.95
CA TRP A 122 11.33 -7.46 -12.83
C TRP A 122 11.76 -6.44 -11.77
N PRO A 123 11.72 -5.13 -12.06
CA PRO A 123 11.47 -4.50 -13.34
C PRO A 123 12.82 -4.48 -14.08
N ASN A 124 12.88 -3.90 -15.28
CA ASN A 124 14.20 -3.66 -15.87
C ASN A 124 15.07 -2.87 -14.87
N ALA A 125 16.29 -3.32 -14.57
CA ALA A 125 17.20 -2.64 -13.62
C ALA A 125 17.49 -1.17 -14.00
N ARG A 126 17.24 -0.79 -15.26
CA ARG A 126 17.32 0.58 -15.79
C ARG A 126 16.03 1.38 -15.62
N THR A 127 15.04 0.87 -14.88
CA THR A 127 13.79 1.60 -14.63
C THR A 127 14.11 2.80 -13.76
N THR A 128 14.27 3.93 -14.43
CA THR A 128 14.50 5.25 -13.85
C THR A 128 13.36 6.16 -14.25
N ALA A 129 13.11 7.19 -13.46
CA ALA A 129 12.21 8.26 -13.84
C ALA A 129 12.85 9.60 -13.48
N PRO A 130 12.58 10.69 -14.24
CA PRO A 130 13.03 12.02 -13.86
C PRO A 130 12.59 12.33 -12.42
N PRO A 131 13.49 12.72 -11.51
CA PRO A 131 13.16 12.92 -10.09
C PRO A 131 12.01 13.86 -9.82
N VAL A 132 11.86 14.91 -10.65
CA VAL A 132 10.75 15.84 -10.55
C VAL A 132 9.40 15.19 -10.81
N LEU A 133 9.31 14.19 -11.71
CA LEU A 133 8.05 13.49 -11.99
C LEU A 133 7.70 12.53 -10.86
N VAL A 134 8.70 11.82 -10.31
CA VAL A 134 8.52 10.95 -9.14
C VAL A 134 8.10 11.77 -7.92
N ALA A 135 8.75 12.91 -7.68
CA ALA A 135 8.41 13.81 -6.58
C ALA A 135 6.99 14.38 -6.73
N ARG A 136 6.62 14.85 -7.92
CA ARG A 136 5.24 15.31 -8.20
C ARG A 136 4.23 14.20 -7.97
N HIS A 137 4.50 12.98 -8.46
CA HIS A 137 3.60 11.85 -8.27
C HIS A 137 3.46 11.48 -6.79
N LEU A 138 4.56 11.45 -6.03
CA LEU A 138 4.53 11.21 -4.59
C LEU A 138 3.73 12.29 -3.86
N THR A 139 4.00 13.57 -4.14
CA THR A 139 3.25 14.70 -3.56
C THR A 139 1.76 14.61 -3.88
N SER A 140 1.38 14.39 -5.13
CA SER A 140 -0.03 14.26 -5.53
C SER A 140 -0.70 13.05 -4.91
N SER A 141 0.01 11.92 -4.80
CA SER A 141 -0.52 10.72 -4.15
C SER A 141 -0.80 11.00 -2.68
N LEU A 142 0.19 11.49 -1.92
CA LEU A 142 0.03 11.80 -0.49
C LEU A 142 -1.04 12.89 -0.23
N ALA A 143 -1.11 13.92 -1.08
CA ALA A 143 -2.15 14.94 -0.99
C ALA A 143 -3.54 14.37 -1.29
N GLY A 144 -3.65 13.45 -2.25
CA GLY A 144 -4.88 12.69 -2.52
C GLY A 144 -5.35 11.86 -1.32
N ARG A 145 -4.41 11.42 -0.47
CA ARG A 145 -4.67 10.77 0.83
C ARG A 145 -4.98 11.77 1.95
N GLY A 146 -5.18 13.05 1.64
CA GLY A 146 -5.43 14.12 2.62
C GLY A 146 -4.30 14.40 3.58
N ILE A 147 -3.06 14.09 3.20
CA ILE A 147 -1.89 14.57 3.94
C ILE A 147 -1.66 16.01 3.50
N ALA A 148 -2.00 16.95 4.39
CA ALA A 148 -1.87 18.39 4.13
C ALA A 148 -0.41 18.85 4.20
N GLY A 149 -0.09 19.92 3.48
CA GLY A 149 1.23 20.58 3.54
C GLY A 149 2.37 19.81 2.87
N VAL A 150 2.10 18.71 2.17
CA VAL A 150 3.12 18.00 1.38
C VAL A 150 3.62 18.93 0.28
N SER A 151 4.94 19.11 0.23
CA SER A 151 5.59 19.97 -0.76
C SER A 151 6.76 19.24 -1.41
N HIS A 152 7.19 19.73 -2.57
CA HIS A 152 8.43 19.27 -3.18
C HIS A 152 9.20 20.43 -3.81
N CYS A 153 10.52 20.28 -3.87
CA CYS A 153 11.39 21.13 -4.65
C CYS A 153 12.33 20.28 -5.52
N HIS A 154 12.91 20.90 -6.55
CA HIS A 154 13.80 20.23 -7.49
C HIS A 154 15.04 21.08 -7.74
N GLY A 155 16.20 20.45 -7.76
CA GLY A 155 17.47 21.12 -8.08
C GLY A 155 18.57 20.11 -8.39
N LYS A 156 19.44 20.45 -9.35
CA LYS A 156 20.64 19.66 -9.70
C LYS A 156 20.37 18.17 -9.95
N GLY A 157 19.23 17.82 -10.57
CA GLY A 157 18.89 16.44 -10.89
C GLY A 157 18.43 15.59 -9.70
N VAL A 158 18.07 16.21 -8.58
CA VAL A 158 17.50 15.58 -7.39
C VAL A 158 16.23 16.34 -7.00
N SER A 159 15.24 15.64 -6.47
CA SER A 159 14.07 16.26 -5.85
C SER A 159 14.01 15.93 -4.36
N LEU A 160 13.43 16.83 -3.59
CA LEU A 160 13.10 16.61 -2.18
C LEU A 160 11.59 16.72 -2.04
N VAL A 161 10.97 15.71 -1.43
CA VAL A 161 9.57 15.77 -0.99
C VAL A 161 9.56 15.85 0.52
N THR A 162 8.92 16.89 1.06
CA THR A 162 8.74 17.07 2.50
C THR A 162 7.31 16.70 2.86
N VAL A 163 7.18 15.72 3.75
CA VAL A 163 5.91 15.14 4.20
C VAL A 163 5.70 15.51 5.67
N PRO A 164 4.76 16.41 5.99
CA PRO A 164 4.49 16.78 7.37
C PRO A 164 3.95 15.61 8.19
N ARG A 165 4.36 15.56 9.46
CA ARG A 165 3.80 14.61 10.44
C ARG A 165 3.07 15.34 11.56
N PRO A 166 2.03 14.73 12.17
CA PRO A 166 1.30 15.33 13.29
C PRO A 166 2.18 15.68 14.50
N ASN A 167 3.31 14.99 14.68
CA ASN A 167 4.26 15.25 15.76
C ASN A 167 5.26 16.39 15.48
N GLY A 168 5.09 17.11 14.36
CA GLY A 168 5.97 18.22 13.95
C GLY A 168 7.33 17.79 13.37
N GLN A 169 7.59 16.48 13.22
CA GLN A 169 8.82 15.96 12.63
C GLN A 169 8.59 15.54 11.18
N ASP A 170 8.85 16.45 10.24
CA ASP A 170 8.67 16.18 8.82
C ASP A 170 9.57 15.02 8.33
N VAL A 171 9.04 14.25 7.38
CA VAL A 171 9.83 13.27 6.64
C VAL A 171 10.30 13.88 5.34
N ASN A 172 11.61 13.86 5.15
CA ASN A 172 12.27 14.29 3.93
C ASN A 172 12.61 13.08 3.06
N VAL A 173 11.93 12.97 1.91
CA VAL A 173 12.17 11.95 0.90
C VAL A 173 13.01 12.53 -0.22
N TRP A 174 14.27 12.08 -0.29
CA TRP A 174 15.18 12.39 -1.38
C TRP A 174 14.88 11.51 -2.57
N VAL A 175 14.67 12.12 -3.73
CA VAL A 175 14.33 11.45 -4.98
C VAL A 175 15.48 11.65 -5.95
N GLU A 176 16.16 10.56 -6.25
CA GLU A 176 17.24 10.44 -7.23
C GLU A 176 16.72 9.68 -8.47
N PRO A 177 17.40 9.73 -9.64
CA PRO A 177 16.87 9.15 -10.88
C PRO A 177 16.43 7.68 -10.80
N GLY A 178 17.02 6.88 -9.90
CA GLY A 178 16.69 5.47 -9.70
C GLY A 178 16.14 5.12 -8.32
N HIS A 179 16.18 6.01 -7.33
CA HIS A 179 15.86 5.65 -5.95
C HIS A 179 15.17 6.77 -5.16
N LEU A 180 14.37 6.37 -4.17
CA LEU A 180 13.88 7.20 -3.08
C LEU A 180 14.65 6.86 -1.80
N THR A 181 15.07 7.87 -1.04
CA THR A 181 15.74 7.70 0.25
C THR A 181 15.06 8.55 1.31
N TYR A 182 14.73 7.96 2.45
CA TYR A 182 14.10 8.67 3.57
C TYR A 182 14.41 7.99 4.90
N THR A 183 14.13 8.65 6.01
CA THR A 183 14.25 8.06 7.35
C THR A 183 12.88 7.53 7.78
N SER A 184 12.81 6.24 8.16
CA SER A 184 11.58 5.62 8.67
C SER A 184 11.16 6.22 10.01
N ALA A 185 9.95 5.90 10.48
CA ALA A 185 9.51 6.25 11.83
C ALA A 185 10.44 5.67 12.93
N SER A 186 11.10 4.54 12.67
CA SER A 186 12.07 3.92 13.58
C SER A 186 13.47 4.55 13.53
N GLY A 187 13.68 5.60 12.73
CA GLY A 187 14.99 6.24 12.55
C GLY A 187 15.92 5.53 11.57
N ALA A 188 15.52 4.40 10.99
CA ALA A 188 16.32 3.68 10.00
C ALA A 188 16.33 4.43 8.65
N ARG A 189 17.50 4.56 8.03
CA ARG A 189 17.61 5.11 6.68
C ARG A 189 17.16 4.06 5.67
N ILE A 190 16.05 4.33 4.98
CA ILE A 190 15.46 3.47 3.96
C ILE A 190 15.87 3.99 2.58
N ARG A 191 16.30 3.08 1.70
CA ARG A 191 16.55 3.35 0.29
C ARG A 191 15.77 2.34 -0.55
N ARG A 192 14.91 2.83 -1.44
CA ARG A 192 14.04 2.03 -2.32
C ARG A 192 14.22 2.46 -3.77
N PRO A 193 14.13 1.56 -4.75
CA PRO A 193 14.11 1.95 -6.16
C PRO A 193 12.81 2.69 -6.51
N VAL A 194 12.84 3.51 -7.57
CA VAL A 194 11.68 4.34 -7.99
C VAL A 194 10.42 3.55 -8.32
N VAL A 195 10.57 2.27 -8.67
CA VAL A 195 9.45 1.38 -8.93
C VAL A 195 8.63 1.04 -7.67
N ASP A 196 9.24 1.12 -6.48
CA ASP A 196 8.57 0.89 -5.20
C ASP A 196 7.80 2.13 -4.72
N LEU A 197 7.53 3.11 -5.61
CA LEU A 197 6.88 4.37 -5.25
C LEU A 197 5.55 4.19 -4.52
N TYR A 198 4.74 3.21 -4.93
CA TYR A 198 3.47 2.91 -4.26
C TYR A 198 3.68 2.30 -2.87
N ASP A 199 4.61 1.34 -2.70
CA ASP A 199 4.97 0.84 -1.36
C ASP A 199 5.54 1.96 -0.47
N VAL A 200 6.37 2.86 -1.01
CA VAL A 200 6.89 4.01 -0.26
C VAL A 200 5.75 4.93 0.16
N THR A 201 4.78 5.19 -0.72
CA THR A 201 3.60 6.00 -0.42
C THR A 201 2.80 5.38 0.72
N GLU A 202 2.46 4.08 0.64
CA GLU A 202 1.69 3.40 1.68
C GLU A 202 2.45 3.30 3.01
N ASN A 203 3.77 3.11 2.99
CA ASN A 203 4.59 3.16 4.20
C ASN A 203 4.59 4.55 4.86
N LEU A 204 4.62 5.62 4.08
CA LEU A 204 4.57 6.99 4.60
C LEU A 204 3.19 7.29 5.22
N VAL A 205 2.11 6.93 4.51
CA VAL A 205 0.73 7.05 5.02
C VAL A 205 0.58 6.24 6.30
N GLY A 206 0.96 4.96 6.30
CA GLY A 206 0.87 4.08 7.47
C GLY A 206 1.67 4.61 8.66
N SER A 207 2.81 5.26 8.44
CA SER A 207 3.60 5.89 9.51
C SER A 207 2.96 7.14 10.12
N ILE A 208 2.07 7.81 9.38
CA ILE A 208 1.26 8.93 9.87
C ILE A 208 0.04 8.40 10.61
N GLU A 209 -0.56 7.31 10.11
CA GLU A 209 -1.76 6.69 10.66
C GLU A 209 -1.52 5.84 11.90
N SER A 210 -0.30 5.38 12.10
CA SER A 210 0.13 4.68 13.31
C SER A 210 0.73 5.73 14.25
N PRO A 211 -0.05 6.38 15.14
CA PRO A 211 0.56 7.20 16.17
C PRO A 211 1.55 6.33 16.93
N GLY A 212 2.79 6.79 17.02
CA GLY A 212 3.83 6.12 17.78
C GLY A 212 3.26 5.77 19.15
N HIS A 213 3.42 4.50 19.55
CA HIS A 213 3.38 4.17 20.96
C HIS A 213 4.57 4.90 21.57
N ALA A 214 4.33 6.12 22.07
CA ALA A 214 5.19 6.78 23.03
C ALA A 214 4.90 6.19 24.41
#